data_AF-A0A0C9SM51-F1
#
_entry.id   AF-A0A0C9SM51-F1
#
_cell.length_a   1.000
_cell.length_b   1.000
_cell.length_c   1.000
_cell.angle_alpha   90.00
_cell.angle_beta   90.00
_cell.angle_gamma   90.00
#
_symmetry.space_group_name_H-M   'P 1'
#
loop_
_entity.id
_entity.type
_entity.pdbx_description
1 polymer ?
#
loop_
_entity_poly.entity_id
_entity_poly.type
_entity_poly.pdbx_seq_one_letter_code
_entity_poly.pdbx_strand_id
1 'polypeptide(L)'
;SSAFQRTRIAQHPGQFFSETEWLWADSAYPSHKWCVVPFKKPVGGTLSVDQKTFNQNLSMVHTHCYGSIKGCFQSLQELRFQIQTANNLLYANTWVRCCLILHNMIIDIESELGVHSSNDYFFQQSRRLDETRDLDAEEGEGQNMHDELAGSVGQNFRKRLMETLLRHMN
;
A
#
# COMPACT_ATOMS: atom_id res chain seq x y z
N SER A 1 1.24 0.09 14.95
CA SER A 1 1.73 1.48 15.11
C SER A 1 0.82 2.28 16.05
N SER A 2 1.36 2.84 17.14
CA SER A 2 0.61 3.69 18.10
C SER A 2 0.23 5.06 17.53
N ALA A 3 1.05 5.62 16.63
CA ALA A 3 0.75 6.86 15.93
C ALA A 3 -0.43 6.69 14.96
N PHE A 4 -0.48 5.59 14.21
CA PHE A 4 -1.57 5.30 13.28
C PHE A 4 -2.92 5.20 13.99
N GLN A 5 -2.98 4.54 15.15
CA GLN A 5 -4.20 4.39 15.93
C GLN A 5 -4.83 5.73 16.39
N ARG A 6 -4.03 6.82 16.39
CA ARG A 6 -4.50 8.16 16.71
C ARG A 6 -4.97 8.95 15.49
N THR A 7 -4.82 8.41 14.29
CA THR A 7 -5.29 9.06 13.06
C THR A 7 -6.80 8.91 12.91
N ARG A 8 -7.43 9.88 12.24
CA ARG A 8 -8.88 9.88 12.02
C ARG A 8 -9.36 8.65 11.25
N ILE A 9 -8.55 8.14 10.31
CA ILE A 9 -8.89 6.96 9.52
C ILE A 9 -8.95 5.69 10.39
N ALA A 10 -8.09 5.57 11.40
CA ALA A 10 -8.12 4.44 12.33
C ALA A 10 -9.27 4.55 13.35
N GLN A 11 -9.60 5.77 13.79
CA GLN A 11 -10.67 6.01 14.76
C GLN A 11 -12.07 5.94 14.15
N HIS A 12 -12.22 6.37 12.89
CA HIS A 12 -13.50 6.49 12.19
C HIS A 12 -13.43 5.95 10.75
N PRO A 13 -13.09 4.66 10.55
CA PRO A 13 -12.88 4.10 9.21
C PRO A 13 -14.13 4.17 8.32
N GLY A 14 -15.33 4.08 8.89
CA GLY A 14 -16.60 4.19 8.15
C GLY A 14 -16.87 5.58 7.54
N GLN A 15 -16.05 6.59 7.84
CA GLN A 15 -16.10 7.89 7.15
C GLN A 15 -15.30 7.89 5.83
N PHE A 16 -14.45 6.88 5.60
CA PHE A 16 -13.52 6.81 4.48
C PHE A 16 -13.72 5.59 3.59
N PHE A 17 -14.25 4.50 4.15
CA PHE A 17 -14.44 3.24 3.43
C PHE A 17 -15.87 2.76 3.60
N SER A 18 -16.49 2.38 2.47
CA SER A 18 -17.67 1.54 2.46
C SER A 18 -17.34 0.09 2.86
N GLU A 19 -18.36 -0.76 2.98
CA GLU A 19 -18.18 -2.17 3.35
C GLU A 19 -17.35 -2.98 2.34
N THR A 20 -17.24 -2.49 1.11
CA THR A 20 -16.51 -3.13 0.01
C THR A 20 -15.17 -2.45 -0.31
N GLU A 21 -14.77 -1.46 0.47
CA GLU A 21 -13.50 -0.74 0.27
C GLU A 21 -12.53 -1.01 1.40
N TRP A 22 -11.24 -1.00 1.08
CA TRP A 22 -10.18 -1.21 2.04
C TRP A 22 -8.88 -0.51 1.62
N LEU A 23 -8.02 -0.27 2.60
CA LEU A 23 -6.66 0.17 2.41
C LEU A 23 -5.73 -1.04 2.29
N TRP A 24 -4.84 -1.03 1.30
CA TRP A 24 -3.64 -1.85 1.29
C TRP A 24 -2.58 -1.18 2.17
N ALA A 25 -2.16 -1.86 3.24
CA ALA A 25 -1.24 -1.30 4.22
C ALA A 25 -0.03 -2.19 4.45
N ASP A 26 1.05 -1.59 4.95
CA ASP A 26 2.25 -2.31 5.34
C ASP A 26 2.00 -3.31 6.49
N SER A 27 2.84 -4.34 6.60
CA SER A 27 2.74 -5.36 7.63
C SER A 27 2.85 -4.81 9.07
N ALA A 28 3.41 -3.62 9.28
CA ALA A 28 3.48 -2.94 10.58
C ALA A 28 2.11 -2.40 11.06
N TYR A 29 1.10 -2.36 10.19
CA TYR A 29 -0.26 -1.97 10.54
C TYR A 29 -1.09 -3.17 11.03
N PRO A 30 -2.11 -2.92 11.87
CA PRO A 30 -2.98 -3.99 12.34
C PRO A 30 -4.01 -4.36 11.27
N SER A 31 -4.23 -5.66 11.10
CA SER A 31 -5.19 -6.20 10.13
C SER A 31 -6.64 -5.96 10.58
N HIS A 32 -7.40 -5.25 9.75
CA HIS A 32 -8.84 -4.98 9.91
C HIS A 32 -9.58 -5.25 8.60
N LYS A 33 -10.92 -5.22 8.61
CA LYS A 33 -11.72 -5.30 7.37
C LYS A 33 -11.40 -4.17 6.39
N TRP A 34 -11.14 -2.97 6.91
CA TRP A 34 -10.82 -1.77 6.13
C TRP A 34 -9.31 -1.55 5.94
N CYS A 35 -8.46 -2.41 6.53
CA CYS A 35 -6.99 -2.30 6.48
C CYS A 35 -6.37 -3.69 6.29
N VAL A 36 -6.04 -4.00 5.04
CA VAL A 36 -5.49 -5.29 4.62
C VAL A 36 -3.97 -5.20 4.54
N VAL A 37 -3.30 -6.11 5.24
CA VAL A 37 -1.84 -6.15 5.35
C VAL A 37 -1.30 -7.51 4.89
N PRO A 38 -0.06 -7.58 4.37
CA PRO A 38 0.60 -8.83 4.01
C PRO A 38 0.58 -9.88 5.14
N PHE A 39 0.65 -11.15 4.76
CA PHE A 39 0.86 -12.23 5.72
C PHE A 39 2.29 -12.17 6.27
N LYS A 40 2.41 -12.22 7.60
CA LYS A 40 3.69 -12.36 8.27
C LYS A 40 4.05 -13.84 8.41
N LYS A 41 5.33 -14.13 8.32
CA LYS A 41 5.86 -15.47 8.59
C LYS A 41 5.58 -15.84 10.05
N PRO A 42 4.98 -17.00 10.34
CA PRO A 42 4.79 -17.47 11.70
C PRO A 42 6.14 -17.92 12.30
N VAL A 43 6.30 -17.78 13.61
CA VAL A 43 7.50 -18.24 14.33
C VAL A 43 7.67 -19.74 14.09
N GLY A 44 8.84 -20.15 13.59
CA GLY A 44 9.16 -21.55 13.30
C GLY A 44 8.42 -22.16 12.11
N GLY A 45 7.69 -21.36 11.32
CA GLY A 45 6.95 -21.85 10.15
C GLY A 45 7.25 -21.08 8.87
N THR A 46 6.54 -21.44 7.80
CA THR A 46 6.64 -20.82 6.48
C THR A 46 5.28 -20.36 6.00
N LEU A 47 5.27 -19.34 5.14
CA LEU A 47 4.08 -18.96 4.40
C LEU A 47 3.74 -20.05 3.38
N SER A 48 2.45 -20.35 3.25
CA SER A 48 1.93 -21.16 2.14
C SER A 48 2.18 -20.50 0.79
N VAL A 49 2.07 -21.27 -0.30
CA VAL A 49 2.23 -20.76 -1.68
C VAL A 49 1.25 -19.62 -1.94
N ASP A 50 -0.03 -19.79 -1.62
CA ASP A 50 -1.07 -18.77 -1.79
C ASP A 50 -0.76 -17.47 -1.05
N GLN A 51 -0.27 -17.56 0.19
CA GLN A 51 0.13 -16.39 0.98
C GLN A 51 1.32 -15.66 0.37
N LYS A 52 2.29 -16.40 -0.19
CA LYS A 52 3.43 -15.81 -0.90
C LYS A 52 2.97 -15.11 -2.17
N THR A 53 2.14 -15.75 -2.99
CA THR A 53 1.58 -15.18 -4.21
C THR A 53 0.76 -13.92 -3.91
N PHE A 54 -0.06 -13.95 -2.87
CA PHE A 54 -0.81 -12.79 -2.41
C PHE A 54 0.10 -11.63 -1.99
N ASN A 55 1.12 -11.90 -1.16
CA ASN A 55 2.07 -10.88 -0.73
C ASN A 55 2.85 -10.29 -1.92
N GLN A 56 3.25 -11.11 -2.89
CA GLN A 56 3.93 -10.68 -4.11
C GLN A 56 3.04 -9.76 -4.95
N ASN A 57 1.77 -10.12 -5.16
CA ASN A 57 0.82 -9.30 -5.90
C ASN A 57 0.54 -7.98 -5.19
N LEU A 58 0.37 -7.99 -3.87
CA LEU A 58 0.19 -6.77 -3.07
C LEU A 58 1.41 -5.86 -3.20
N SER A 59 2.62 -6.43 -3.10
CA SER A 59 3.86 -5.67 -3.31
C SER A 59 3.91 -5.08 -4.73
N MET A 60 3.51 -5.83 -5.75
CA MET A 60 3.50 -5.36 -7.13
C MET A 60 2.54 -4.19 -7.32
N VAL A 61 1.31 -4.26 -6.80
CA VAL A 61 0.32 -3.18 -6.87
C VAL A 61 0.85 -1.93 -6.17
N HIS A 62 1.43 -2.08 -4.98
CA HIS A 62 1.99 -0.95 -4.23
C HIS A 62 3.16 -0.30 -4.97
N THR A 63 4.12 -1.09 -5.43
CA THR A 63 5.31 -0.58 -6.15
C THR A 63 4.93 0.01 -7.51
N HIS A 64 3.96 -0.56 -8.23
CA HIS A 64 3.49 -0.02 -9.50
C HIS A 64 2.84 1.35 -9.32
N CYS A 65 1.81 1.44 -8.47
CA CYS A 65 1.13 2.71 -8.21
C CYS A 65 2.09 3.78 -7.70
N TYR A 66 2.89 3.46 -6.67
CA TYR A 66 3.79 4.43 -6.06
C TYR A 66 4.93 4.86 -7.00
N GLY A 67 5.48 3.91 -7.76
CA GLY A 67 6.52 4.16 -8.75
C GLY A 67 6.03 5.01 -9.91
N SER A 68 4.83 4.72 -10.45
CA SER A 68 4.22 5.53 -11.52
C SER A 68 3.97 6.97 -11.06
N ILE A 69 3.43 7.16 -9.85
CA ILE A 69 3.18 8.50 -9.29
C ILE A 69 4.48 9.28 -9.14
N LYS A 70 5.54 8.68 -8.58
CA LYS A 70 6.84 9.34 -8.42
C LYS A 70 7.55 9.61 -9.74
N GLY A 71 7.46 8.66 -10.68
CA GLY A 71 8.01 8.82 -12.02
C GLY A 71 7.38 10.00 -12.75
N CYS A 72 6.04 10.11 -12.68
CA CYS A 72 5.26 11.21 -13.25
C CYS A 72 5.54 12.54 -12.53
N PHE A 73 5.54 12.54 -11.20
CA PHE A 73 5.78 13.71 -10.37
C PHE A 73 7.07 13.57 -9.58
N GLN A 74 8.20 13.86 -10.26
CA GLN A 74 9.54 13.83 -9.67
C GLN A 74 9.66 14.69 -8.39
N SER A 75 8.80 15.70 -8.20
CA SER A 75 8.73 16.47 -6.96
C SER A 75 8.37 15.65 -5.71
N LEU A 76 7.79 14.46 -5.89
CA LEU A 76 7.52 13.48 -4.83
C LEU A 76 8.69 12.52 -4.58
N GLN A 77 9.66 12.46 -5.49
CA GLN A 77 10.88 11.69 -5.28
C GLN A 77 11.75 12.44 -4.27
N GLU A 78 11.93 11.84 -3.10
CA GLU A 78 12.62 12.46 -1.97
C GLU A 78 12.05 13.85 -1.69
N LEU A 79 10.79 13.96 -1.28
CA LEU A 79 10.22 15.26 -0.91
C LEU A 79 11.05 15.90 0.22
N ARG A 80 12.06 16.71 -0.13
CA ARG A 80 13.05 17.31 0.77
C ARG A 80 12.47 18.55 1.45
N PHE A 81 11.26 18.40 1.98
CA PHE A 81 10.51 19.46 2.60
C PHE A 81 10.56 19.29 4.11
N GLN A 82 11.16 20.24 4.83
CA GLN A 82 11.24 20.19 6.29
C GLN A 82 9.89 20.55 6.91
N ILE A 83 9.25 19.56 7.54
CA ILE A 83 7.98 19.76 8.24
C ILE A 83 8.27 20.19 9.69
N GLN A 84 8.35 21.49 9.90
CA GLN A 84 8.57 22.08 11.23
C GLN A 84 7.31 22.70 11.83
N THR A 85 6.32 23.02 11.00
CA THR A 85 5.09 23.70 11.41
C THR A 85 3.86 23.01 10.83
N ALA A 86 2.69 23.31 11.39
CA ALA A 86 1.41 22.83 10.85
C ALA A 86 1.16 23.33 9.41
N ASN A 87 1.62 24.54 9.09
CA ASN A 87 1.51 25.10 7.73
C ASN A 87 2.41 24.34 6.75
N ASN A 88 3.62 23.96 7.16
CA ASN A 88 4.50 23.12 6.35
C ASN A 88 3.83 21.77 6.07
N LEU A 89 3.22 21.15 7.08
CA LEU A 89 2.49 19.90 6.93
C LEU A 89 1.28 20.05 5.98
N LEU A 90 0.53 21.14 6.10
CA LEU A 90 -0.61 21.42 5.23
C LEU A 90 -0.15 21.60 3.78
N TYR A 91 0.93 22.35 3.55
CA TYR A 91 1.50 22.55 2.22
C TYR A 91 1.95 21.23 1.59
N ALA A 92 2.70 20.40 2.33
CA ALA A 92 3.12 19.08 1.87
C ALA A 92 1.92 18.18 1.52
N ASN A 93 0.88 18.16 2.37
CA ASN A 93 -0.33 17.40 2.08
C ASN A 93 -1.06 17.91 0.84
N THR A 94 -1.19 19.23 0.67
CA THR A 94 -1.81 19.82 -0.52
C THR A 94 -1.01 19.49 -1.78
N TRP A 95 0.32 19.56 -1.71
CA TRP A 95 1.19 19.19 -2.83
C TRP A 95 0.98 17.74 -3.26
N VAL A 96 1.04 16.80 -2.30
CA VAL A 96 0.79 15.38 -2.56
C VAL A 96 -0.62 15.17 -3.16
N ARG A 97 -1.64 15.83 -2.61
CA ARG A 97 -3.01 15.77 -3.15
C ARG A 97 -3.10 16.27 -4.59
N CYS A 98 -2.47 17.40 -4.91
CA CYS A 98 -2.45 17.92 -6.28
C CYS A 98 -1.82 16.91 -7.25
N CYS A 99 -0.69 16.30 -6.88
CA CYS A 99 -0.07 15.25 -7.69
C CYS A 99 -1.00 14.05 -7.89
N LEU A 100 -1.71 13.58 -6.86
CA LEU A 100 -2.66 12.47 -6.98
C LEU A 100 -3.84 12.80 -7.89
N ILE A 101 -4.41 14.01 -7.78
CA ILE A 101 -5.53 14.45 -8.61
C ILE A 101 -5.08 14.53 -10.08
N LEU A 102 -3.93 15.16 -10.34
CA LEU A 102 -3.38 15.29 -11.69
C LEU A 102 -3.01 13.92 -12.28
N HIS A 103 -2.47 13.01 -11.46
CA HIS A 103 -2.18 11.64 -11.89
C HIS A 103 -3.43 10.92 -12.38
N ASN A 104 -4.52 10.98 -11.61
CA ASN A 104 -5.79 10.35 -12.01
C ASN A 104 -6.34 10.98 -13.30
N MET A 105 -6.27 12.31 -13.43
CA MET A 105 -6.67 12.98 -14.67
C MET A 105 -5.83 12.54 -15.88
N ILE A 106 -4.52 12.36 -15.71
CA ILE A 106 -3.64 11.86 -16.78
C ILE A 106 -4.04 10.44 -17.18
N ILE A 107 -4.32 9.55 -16.22
CA ILE A 107 -4.78 8.19 -16.51
C ILE A 107 -6.05 8.20 -17.34
N ASP A 108 -7.04 9.00 -16.94
CA ASP A 108 -8.32 9.10 -17.63
C ASP A 108 -8.12 9.63 -19.06
N ILE A 109 -7.34 10.70 -19.22
CA ILE A 109 -7.03 11.29 -20.53
C ILE A 109 -6.29 10.30 -21.44
N GLU A 110 -5.29 9.59 -20.91
CA GLU A 110 -4.54 8.58 -21.69
C GLU A 110 -5.45 7.45 -22.15
N SER A 111 -6.35 7.00 -21.28
CA SER A 111 -7.36 5.99 -21.60
C SER A 111 -8.30 6.47 -22.70
N GLU A 112 -8.77 7.72 -22.63
CA GLU A 112 -9.64 8.31 -23.66
C GLU A 112 -8.94 8.47 -25.01
N LEU A 113 -7.65 8.81 -25.00
CA LEU A 113 -6.84 8.98 -26.21
C LEU A 113 -6.32 7.67 -26.79
N GLY A 114 -6.49 6.54 -26.10
CA GLY A 114 -6.00 5.23 -26.53
C GLY A 114 -4.47 5.14 -26.63
N VAL A 115 -3.75 5.98 -25.90
CA VAL A 115 -2.28 5.97 -25.87
C VAL A 115 -1.77 4.93 -24.87
N HIS A 116 -0.55 4.43 -25.07
CA HIS A 116 0.09 3.57 -24.08
C HIS A 116 0.22 4.32 -22.75
N SER A 117 -0.16 3.66 -21.65
CA SER A 117 -0.16 4.34 -20.35
C SER A 117 1.25 4.75 -19.97
N SER A 118 1.45 6.06 -19.77
CA SER A 118 2.73 6.57 -19.27
C SER A 118 3.03 6.01 -17.87
N ASN A 119 2.03 5.50 -17.14
CA ASN A 119 2.23 4.80 -15.88
C ASN A 119 3.18 3.62 -15.98
N ASP A 120 3.08 2.80 -17.04
CA ASP A 120 3.96 1.64 -17.21
C ASP A 120 5.41 2.08 -17.46
N TYR A 121 5.58 3.16 -18.23
CA TYR A 121 6.88 3.77 -18.45
C TYR A 121 7.46 4.33 -17.15
N PHE A 122 6.68 5.13 -16.41
CA PHE A 122 7.10 5.75 -15.16
C PHE A 122 7.40 4.72 -14.07
N PHE A 123 6.63 3.64 -14.01
CA PHE A 123 6.90 2.51 -13.12
C PHE A 123 8.26 1.88 -13.42
N GLN A 124 8.52 1.53 -14.69
CA GLN A 124 9.80 0.94 -15.09
C GLN A 124 10.97 1.88 -14.79
N GLN A 125 10.78 3.19 -14.96
CA GLN A 125 11.79 4.18 -14.62
C GLN A 125 12.03 4.27 -13.11
N SER A 126 10.98 4.24 -12.28
CA SER A 126 11.10 4.22 -10.81
C SER A 126 11.84 2.98 -10.33
N ARG A 127 11.53 1.78 -10.88
CA ARG A 127 12.26 0.55 -10.50
C ARG A 127 13.76 0.65 -10.75
N ARG A 128 14.18 1.20 -11.90
CA ARG A 128 15.61 1.39 -12.21
C ARG A 128 16.33 2.30 -11.18
N LEU A 129 15.61 3.28 -10.63
CA LEU A 129 16.13 4.21 -9.63
C LEU A 129 16.14 3.63 -8.20
N ASP A 130 15.25 2.69 -7.90
CA ASP A 130 15.18 1.98 -6.60
C ASP A 130 16.10 0.75 -6.55
N GLU A 131 16.34 0.06 -7.68
CA GLU A 131 17.30 -1.06 -7.80
C GLU A 131 18.76 -0.64 -7.52
N THR A 132 19.04 0.66 -7.48
CA THR A 132 20.34 1.20 -7.06
C THR A 132 20.45 1.41 -5.54
N ARG A 133 19.40 1.12 -4.76
CA ARG A 133 19.30 1.47 -3.33
C ARG A 133 19.06 0.30 -2.37
N ASP A 134 18.55 -0.85 -2.81
CA ASP A 134 18.14 -1.93 -1.90
C ASP A 134 19.04 -3.18 -1.99
N LEU A 135 20.12 -3.15 -1.21
CA LEU A 135 20.56 -4.32 -0.45
C LEU A 135 20.05 -4.06 0.99
N ASP A 136 19.40 -5.05 1.60
CA ASP A 136 18.98 -5.07 3.01
C ASP A 136 17.56 -4.54 3.32
N ALA A 137 16.54 -5.34 2.99
CA ALA A 137 15.26 -5.31 3.70
C ALA A 137 15.19 -6.53 4.64
N GLU A 138 15.71 -6.38 5.87
CA GLU A 138 15.53 -7.39 6.92
C GLU A 138 14.08 -7.41 7.41
N GLU A 139 13.51 -8.63 7.42
CA GLU A 139 12.15 -8.92 7.88
C GLU A 139 12.04 -8.72 9.40
N GLY A 140 11.27 -7.70 9.81
CA GLY A 140 10.99 -7.45 11.23
C GLY A 140 10.24 -8.59 11.91
N GLU A 141 10.86 -9.19 12.93
CA GLU A 141 10.23 -10.15 13.83
C GLU A 141 9.13 -9.47 14.66
N GLY A 142 7.88 -9.81 14.38
CA GLY A 142 6.73 -9.37 15.16
C GLY A 142 6.28 -10.45 16.13
N GLN A 143 6.32 -10.14 17.43
CA GLN A 143 5.71 -10.94 18.49
C GLN A 143 4.20 -11.07 18.24
N ASN A 144 3.73 -12.29 17.97
CA ASN A 144 2.31 -12.61 18.12
C ASN A 144 2.09 -13.06 19.57
N MET A 145 1.39 -12.24 20.35
CA MET A 145 0.69 -12.74 21.53
C MET A 145 -0.29 -13.81 21.05
N HIS A 146 -0.10 -15.00 21.59
CA HIS A 146 -0.96 -16.16 21.48
C HIS A 146 -2.33 -15.79 22.08
N ASP A 147 -3.42 -15.83 21.30
CA ASP A 147 -4.66 -16.44 21.77
C ASP A 147 -5.68 -16.77 20.66
N GLU A 148 -6.35 -17.90 20.87
CA GLU A 148 -7.56 -18.44 20.25
C GLU A 148 -7.61 -18.87 18.77
N LEU A 149 -8.16 -20.07 18.61
CA LEU A 149 -8.31 -20.94 17.43
C LEU A 149 -9.10 -20.32 16.25
N ALA A 150 -9.53 -19.07 16.35
CA ALA A 150 -10.23 -18.31 15.33
C ALA A 150 -9.52 -16.96 15.14
N GLY A 151 -8.86 -16.76 13.99
CA GLY A 151 -8.16 -15.51 13.71
C GLY A 151 -9.05 -14.27 13.87
N SER A 152 -8.44 -13.10 14.04
CA SER A 152 -9.20 -11.86 14.22
C SER A 152 -10.13 -11.59 13.03
N VAL A 153 -11.16 -10.76 13.22
CA VAL A 153 -12.11 -10.39 12.15
C VAL A 153 -11.39 -9.86 10.90
N GLY A 154 -10.32 -9.08 11.08
CA GLY A 154 -9.48 -8.59 9.98
C GLY A 154 -8.66 -9.69 9.30
N GLN A 155 -8.08 -10.60 10.08
CA GLN A 155 -7.33 -11.74 9.55
C GLN A 155 -8.23 -12.67 8.72
N ASN A 156 -9.46 -12.92 9.19
CA ASN A 156 -10.45 -13.72 8.47
C ASN A 156 -10.92 -13.02 7.19
N PHE A 157 -11.11 -11.70 7.24
CA PHE A 157 -11.42 -10.91 6.04
C PHE A 157 -10.30 -11.02 5.00
N ARG A 158 -9.04 -10.78 5.40
CA ARG A 158 -7.88 -10.93 4.52
C ARG A 158 -7.78 -12.32 3.91
N LYS A 159 -8.00 -13.38 4.71
CA LYS A 159 -7.94 -14.76 4.22
C LYS A 159 -8.97 -15.01 3.11
N ARG A 160 -10.23 -14.59 3.33
CA ARG A 160 -11.29 -14.69 2.30
C ARG A 160 -10.97 -13.85 1.07
N LEU A 161 -10.45 -12.64 1.25
CA LEU A 161 -10.06 -11.77 0.15
C LEU A 161 -8.97 -12.41 -0.71
N MET A 162 -7.95 -12.99 -0.08
CA MET A 162 -6.90 -13.76 -0.78
C MET A 162 -7.50 -14.90 -1.60
N GLU A 163 -8.32 -15.75 -0.99
CA GLU A 163 -8.96 -16.88 -1.66
C GLU A 163 -9.80 -16.41 -2.87
N THR A 164 -10.56 -15.32 -2.71
CA THR A 164 -11.36 -14.74 -3.80
C THR A 164 -10.47 -14.20 -4.92
N LEU A 165 -9.44 -13.40 -4.62
CA LEU A 165 -8.57 -12.81 -5.65
C LEU A 165 -7.82 -13.88 -6.42
N LEU A 166 -7.24 -14.87 -5.73
CA LEU A 166 -6.49 -15.96 -6.38
C LEU A 166 -7.39 -16.82 -7.30
N ARG A 167 -8.67 -16.98 -6.97
CA ARG A 167 -9.64 -17.67 -7.85
C ARG A 167 -9.96 -16.92 -9.14
N HIS A 168 -9.81 -15.60 -9.17
CA HIS A 168 -10.08 -14.80 -10.37
C HIS A 168 -8.84 -14.57 -11.23
N MET A 169 -7.65 -14.88 -10.72
CA MET A 169 -6.38 -14.76 -11.44
C MET A 169 -5.92 -16.07 -12.10
N ASN A 170 -6.54 -17.20 -11.74
CA ASN A 170 -6.35 -18.52 -12.35
C ASN A 170 -7.51 -18.84 -13.30
#